data_AF-A0A5A7S3E1-F1
#
_entry.id   AF-A0A5A7S3E1-F1
#
_cell.length_a   1.000
_cell.length_b   1.000
_cell.length_c   1.000
_cell.angle_alpha   90.00
_cell.angle_beta   90.00
_cell.angle_gamma   90.00
#
_symmetry.space_group_name_H-M   'P 1'
#
loop_
_entity.id
_entity.type
_entity.pdbx_description
1 polymer ?
#
loop_
_entity_poly.entity_id
_entity_poly.type
_entity_poly.pdbx_seq_one_letter_code
_entity_poly.pdbx_strand_id
1 'polypeptide(L)' 'MSKKIVCRCEDVTEEDILKAIDEGYTDFEELRKKLRIGMGTCQGRTCIMLALRILARKTGKSIEKIEK' A
#
# COMPACT_ATOMS: atom_id res chain seq x y z
N MET A 1 2.65 6.56 20.38
CA MET A 1 2.67 6.61 18.90
C MET A 1 2.02 5.34 18.37
N SER A 2 0.81 5.43 17.82
CA SER A 2 0.11 4.25 17.29
C SER A 2 0.64 3.94 15.90
N LYS A 3 1.39 2.84 15.76
CA LYS A 3 1.73 2.30 14.44
C LYS A 3 0.44 1.88 13.74
N LYS A 4 0.12 2.50 12.61
CA LYS A 4 -1.04 2.12 11.81
C LYS A 4 -0.66 0.95 10.92
N ILE A 5 -1.08 -0.24 11.32
CA ILE A 5 -0.89 -1.46 10.52
C ILE A 5 -1.89 -1.43 9.37
N VAL A 6 -1.37 -1.56 8.14
CA VAL A 6 -2.16 -1.58 6.90
C VAL A 6 -2.41 -3.01 6.44
N CYS A 7 -1.38 -3.87 6.47
CA CYS A 7 -1.51 -5.29 6.20
C CYS A 7 -1.13 -6.08 7.44
N ARG A 8 -2.09 -6.76 8.06
CA ARG A 8 -1.81 -7.65 9.21
C ARG A 8 -1.17 -8.98 8.79
N CYS A 9 -1.42 -9.42 7.54
CA CYS A 9 -0.91 -10.69 7.04
C CYS A 9 0.61 -10.65 6.81
N GLU A 10 1.12 -9.54 6.28
CA GLU A 10 2.55 -9.33 5.97
C GLU A 10 3.23 -8.33 6.93
N ASP A 11 2.58 -7.99 8.04
CA ASP A 11 3.05 -7.00 9.04
C ASP A 11 3.50 -5.64 8.45
N VAL A 12 2.75 -5.13 7.48
CA VAL A 12 3.08 -3.87 6.78
C VAL A 12 2.38 -2.69 7.44
N THR A 13 3.15 -1.64 7.75
CA THR A 13 2.63 -0.40 8.33
C THR A 13 2.42 0.71 7.30
N GLU A 14 1.68 1.75 7.69
CA GLU A 14 1.53 2.98 6.89
C GLU A 14 2.90 3.60 6.60
N GLU A 15 3.85 3.53 7.54
CA GLU A 15 5.20 4.07 7.36
C GLU A 15 5.99 3.32 6.28
N ASP A 16 5.85 1.98 6.20
CA ASP A 16 6.52 1.18 5.16
C ASP A 16 5.99 1.52 3.77
N ILE A 17 4.68 1.74 3.65
CA ILE A 17 4.05 2.20 2.41
C ILE A 17 4.57 3.58 2.04
N LEU A 18 4.63 4.51 3.00
CA LEU A 18 5.14 5.86 2.74
C LEU A 18 6.62 5.86 2.32
N LYS A 19 7.45 5.02 2.94
CA LYS A 19 8.86 4.84 2.55
C LYS A 19 8.99 4.29 1.14
N ALA A 20 8.20 3.28 0.79
CA ALA A 20 8.20 2.76 -0.57
C ALA A 20 7.78 3.85 -1.59
N ILE A 21 6.79 4.67 -1.27
CA ILE A 21 6.40 5.76 -2.15
C ILE A 21 7.54 6.79 -2.30
N ASP A 22 8.28 7.07 -1.22
CA ASP A 22 9.44 7.97 -1.21
C ASP A 22 10.62 7.41 -2.02
N GLU A 23 10.82 6.08 -2.00
CA GLU A 23 11.77 5.36 -2.87
C GLU A 23 11.40 5.45 -4.37
N GLY A 24 10.19 5.90 -4.71
CA GLY A 24 9.72 6.08 -6.09
C GLY A 24 8.66 5.05 -6.54
N TYR A 25 8.21 4.17 -5.65
CA TYR A 25 7.13 3.22 -5.94
C TYR A 25 5.78 3.95 -5.94
N THR A 26 5.43 4.58 -7.07
CA THR A 26 4.21 5.39 -7.24
C THR A 26 3.04 4.63 -7.90
N ASP A 27 3.16 3.31 -7.98
CA ASP A 27 2.21 2.39 -8.60
C ASP A 27 1.81 1.27 -7.63
N PHE A 28 0.55 0.82 -7.69
CA PHE A 28 0.06 -0.19 -6.76
C PHE A 28 0.65 -1.57 -7.00
N GLU A 29 0.89 -1.98 -8.26
CA GLU A 29 1.50 -3.28 -8.54
C GLU A 29 2.93 -3.35 -8.02
N GLU A 30 3.70 -2.28 -8.23
CA GLU A 30 5.08 -2.20 -7.74
C GLU A 30 5.11 -2.20 -6.20
N LEU A 31 4.21 -1.43 -5.57
CA LEU A 31 4.06 -1.42 -4.11
C LEU A 31 3.63 -2.79 -3.58
N ARG A 32 2.74 -3.49 -4.30
CA ARG A 32 2.29 -4.85 -3.99
C ARG A 32 3.41 -5.87 -4.13
N LYS A 33 4.31 -5.76 -5.11
CA LYS A 33 5.49 -6.64 -5.22
C LYS A 33 6.50 -6.37 -4.11
N LYS A 34 6.78 -5.10 -3.81
CA LYS A 34 7.75 -4.68 -2.79
C LYS A 34 7.33 -5.08 -1.38
N LEU A 35 6.09 -4.77 -1.01
CA LEU A 35 5.57 -4.95 0.35
C LEU A 35 4.68 -6.19 0.50
N ARG A 36 4.51 -6.97 -0.57
CA ARG A 36 3.67 -8.18 -0.63
C ARG A 36 2.22 -7.96 -0.20
N ILE A 37 1.74 -6.72 -0.27
CA ILE A 37 0.40 -6.33 0.19
C ILE A 37 -0.66 -7.07 -0.63
N GLY A 38 -1.56 -7.76 0.08
CA GLY A 38 -2.59 -8.56 -0.57
C GLY A 38 -2.10 -9.84 -1.24
N MET A 39 -0.91 -10.32 -0.89
CA MET A 39 -0.44 -11.69 -1.19
C MET A 39 -0.56 -12.66 -0.01
N GLY A 40 -0.97 -12.17 1.17
CA GLY A 40 -1.22 -13.01 2.34
C GLY A 40 -2.51 -13.84 2.24
N THR A 41 -2.77 -14.66 3.26
CA THR A 41 -3.98 -15.52 3.37
C THR A 41 -5.30 -14.76 3.23
N CYS A 42 -5.30 -13.49 3.64
CA CYS A 42 -6.42 -12.56 3.50
C CYS A 42 -6.70 -12.10 2.05
N GLN A 43 -5.84 -12.43 1.09
CA GLN A 43 -5.95 -12.08 -0.33
C GLN A 43 -6.24 -10.59 -0.57
N GLY A 44 -5.74 -9.74 0.32
CA GLY A 44 -5.84 -8.29 0.15
C GLY A 44 -7.18 -7.63 0.45
N ARG A 45 -8.18 -8.38 0.96
CA ARG A 45 -9.54 -7.87 1.23
C ARG A 45 -9.58 -6.57 2.05
N THR A 46 -8.63 -6.40 2.98
CA THR A 46 -8.60 -5.23 3.88
C THR A 46 -7.49 -4.24 3.52
N CYS A 47 -6.32 -4.73 3.11
CA CYS A 47 -5.14 -3.90 2.94
C CYS A 47 -5.03 -3.23 1.57
N ILE A 48 -5.64 -3.79 0.51
CA ILE A 48 -5.57 -3.22 -0.86
C ILE A 48 -6.17 -1.81 -0.87
N MET A 49 -7.42 -1.66 -0.43
CA MET A 49 -8.11 -0.36 -0.40
C MET A 49 -7.42 0.66 0.51
N LEU A 50 -6.81 0.22 1.62
CA LEU A 50 -6.07 1.08 2.52
C LEU A 50 -4.76 1.58 1.86
N ALA A 51 -3.99 0.68 1.25
CA ALA A 51 -2.77 1.00 0.54
C ALA A 51 -3.03 1.93 -0.66
N LEU A 52 -4.07 1.66 -1.47
CA LEU A 52 -4.50 2.52 -2.56
C LEU A 52 -4.85 3.94 -2.10
N ARG A 53 -5.56 4.08 -0.97
CA ARG A 53 -5.87 5.40 -0.38
C ARG A 53 -4.63 6.15 0.08
N ILE A 54 -3.67 5.47 0.69
CA ILE A 54 -2.40 6.08 1.12
C ILE A 54 -1.60 6.52 -0.11
N LEU A 55 -1.51 5.64 -1.12
CA LEU A 55 -0.81 5.89 -2.37
C LEU A 55 -1.41 7.08 -3.13
N ALA A 56 -2.73 7.15 -3.25
CA ALA A 56 -3.44 8.28 -3.87
C ALA A 56 -3.21 9.59 -3.12
N ARG A 57 -3.29 9.58 -1.78
CA ARG A 57 -3.04 10.77 -0.95
C ARG A 57 -1.61 11.29 -1.08
N LYS A 58 -0.62 10.40 -1.16
CA LYS A 58 0.79 10.76 -1.20
C LYS A 58 1.27 11.15 -2.60
N THR A 59 0.80 10.46 -3.64
CA THR A 59 1.18 10.73 -5.04
C THR A 59 0.32 11.82 -5.70
N GLY A 60 -0.83 12.18 -5.11
CA GLY A 60 -1.79 13.10 -5.70
C GLY A 60 -2.50 12.57 -6.96
N LYS A 61 -2.30 11.29 -7.29
CA LYS A 61 -2.97 10.63 -8.43
C LYS A 61 -4.33 10.07 -7.98
N SER A 62 -5.31 10.10 -8.88
CA SER A 62 -6.60 9.41 -8.67
C SER A 62 -6.39 7.90 -8.55
N ILE A 63 -7.22 7.22 -7.74
CA ILE A 63 -7.18 5.76 -7.53
C ILE A 63 -7.28 5.03 -8.88
N GLU A 64 -8.10 5.53 -9.80
CA GLU A 64 -8.26 5.00 -11.16
C GLU A 64 -6.96 4.99 -11.98
N LYS A 65 -6.01 5.88 -11.68
CA LYS A 65 -4.71 5.96 -12.35
C LYS A 65 -3.64 5.09 -11.67
N ILE A 66 -3.95 4.54 -10.50
CA ILE A 66 -3.05 3.76 -9.64
C ILE A 66 -3.38 2.26 -9.72
N GLU A 67 -4.63 1.89 -10.00
CA GLU A 67 -5.08 0.50 -10.18
C GLU A 67 -4.74 -0.10 -11.56
N LYS A 68 -3.94 0.59 -12.38
CA LYS A 68 -3.78 0.30 -13.81
C LYS A 68 -2.32 0.06 -14.18
#